data_AF-A0A0L0WFL7-F1
#
_entry.id   AF-A0A0L0WFL7-F1
#
_cell.length_a   1.000
_cell.length_b   1.000
_cell.length_c   1.000
_cell.angle_alpha   90.00
_cell.angle_beta   90.00
_cell.angle_gamma   90.00
#
_symmetry.space_group_name_H-M   'P 1'
#
loop_
_entity.id
_entity.type
_entity.pdbx_description
1 polymer ?
#
loop_
_entity_poly.entity_id
_entity_poly.type
_entity_poly.pdbx_seq_one_letter_code
_entity_poly.pdbx_strand_id
1 'polypeptide(L)'
;MYLTTVNRLRLNQNEFNLVKELCWLSKNLYNSTLYEVRQHYFNTSEFLKYTKAYHILKNTENYKLLPSQVAQQTMKVVERTMKSFFGLLREKKKGNYNKPIKIPRYLNKEGKFVLLYTPAHMRYISNNQIRLTVKKELLEKHNLKELIITIPKHIIGKTIKELRINPLGQFLKVEFIYLNNENNYPKVTKNKNILSIDLGIDNLCTMINNVNNQPIIIDGREIKSINRLFNKNLSKYKSISKKVNDRYSTKKIDRLYYKRNNVFKDKFHKVSNYIINYCIDNNISKVIIGYNQEWKQNINIGKTN
;
A
#
# COMPACT_ATOMS: atom_id res chain seq x y z
N MET A 1 -19.51 -1.78 -1.80
CA MET A 1 -18.14 -1.30 -1.47
C MET A 1 -17.07 -2.36 -1.70
N TYR A 2 -15.80 -1.95 -1.84
CA TYR A 2 -14.64 -2.86 -1.86
C TYR A 2 -13.97 -2.92 -0.50
N LEU A 3 -13.64 -4.13 -0.04
CA LEU A 3 -12.82 -4.35 1.15
C LEU A 3 -11.49 -4.98 0.75
N THR A 4 -10.50 -4.85 1.65
CA THR A 4 -9.19 -5.47 1.48
C THR A 4 -8.84 -6.29 2.71
N THR A 5 -8.56 -7.59 2.50
CA THR A 5 -7.96 -8.45 3.53
C THR A 5 -6.49 -8.64 3.21
N VAL A 6 -5.64 -8.52 4.24
CA VAL A 6 -4.19 -8.48 4.07
C VAL A 6 -3.52 -9.54 4.94
N ASN A 7 -2.80 -10.46 4.32
CA ASN A 7 -2.10 -11.54 5.02
C ASN A 7 -0.62 -11.62 4.62
N ARG A 8 0.20 -12.16 5.51
CA ARG A 8 1.53 -12.64 5.12
C ARG A 8 1.37 -13.90 4.28
N LEU A 9 1.88 -13.87 3.06
CA LEU A 9 1.87 -15.01 2.17
C LEU A 9 2.99 -15.98 2.59
N ARG A 10 2.60 -17.19 2.97
CA ARG A 10 3.52 -18.28 3.35
C ARG A 10 3.58 -19.23 2.17
N LEU A 11 4.76 -19.41 1.63
CA LEU A 11 5.05 -20.24 0.45
C LEU A 11 6.24 -21.14 0.79
N ASN A 12 6.34 -22.28 0.10
CA ASN A 12 7.57 -23.06 0.11
C ASN A 12 8.70 -22.29 -0.61
N GLN A 13 9.93 -22.82 -0.55
CA GLN A 13 11.10 -22.12 -1.07
C GLN A 13 11.04 -21.87 -2.60
N ASN A 14 10.53 -22.83 -3.36
CA ASN A 14 10.41 -22.74 -4.82
C ASN A 14 9.33 -21.73 -5.22
N GLU A 15 8.16 -21.80 -4.60
CA GLU A 15 7.06 -20.84 -4.80
C GLU A 15 7.50 -19.42 -4.44
N PHE A 16 8.23 -19.26 -3.34
CA PHE A 16 8.75 -17.95 -2.92
C PHE A 16 9.74 -17.38 -3.93
N ASN A 17 10.61 -18.20 -4.49
CA ASN A 17 11.58 -17.80 -5.52
C ASN A 17 10.88 -17.43 -6.83
N LEU A 18 9.90 -18.24 -7.27
CA LEU A 18 9.05 -17.94 -8.43
C LEU A 18 8.37 -16.57 -8.27
N VAL A 19 7.70 -16.35 -7.15
CA VAL A 19 6.97 -15.09 -6.92
C VAL A 19 7.92 -13.91 -6.82
N LYS A 20 9.13 -14.08 -6.26
CA LYS A 20 10.16 -13.03 -6.28
C LYS A 20 10.61 -12.70 -7.70
N GLU A 21 10.79 -13.69 -8.56
CA GLU A 21 11.16 -13.48 -9.96
C GLU A 21 10.05 -12.75 -10.72
N LEU A 22 8.79 -13.15 -10.55
CA LEU A 22 7.65 -12.44 -11.10
C LEU A 22 7.62 -10.96 -10.64
N CYS A 23 7.87 -10.69 -9.35
CA CYS A 23 7.93 -9.31 -8.86
C CYS A 23 9.10 -8.51 -9.44
N TRP A 24 10.22 -9.18 -9.77
CA TRP A 24 11.37 -8.56 -10.44
C TRP A 24 11.07 -8.24 -11.91
N LEU A 25 10.43 -9.16 -12.64
CA LEU A 25 9.92 -8.92 -14.00
C LEU A 25 8.93 -7.76 -14.03
N SER A 26 8.01 -7.71 -13.07
CA SER A 26 7.06 -6.60 -12.90
C SER A 26 7.80 -5.27 -12.68
N LYS A 27 8.87 -5.26 -11.87
CA LYS A 27 9.70 -4.06 -11.68
C LYS A 27 10.42 -3.64 -12.97
N ASN A 28 10.96 -4.58 -13.73
CA ASN A 28 11.62 -4.26 -15.00
C ASN A 28 10.63 -3.69 -16.02
N LEU A 29 9.44 -4.28 -16.11
CA LEU A 29 8.38 -3.77 -16.98
C LEU A 29 7.92 -2.38 -16.54
N TYR A 30 7.78 -2.12 -15.23
CA TYR A 30 7.49 -0.78 -14.70
C TYR A 30 8.54 0.23 -15.17
N ASN A 31 9.83 -0.09 -14.99
CA ASN A 31 10.91 0.81 -15.37
C ASN A 31 10.97 1.05 -16.89
N SER A 32 10.79 0.00 -17.69
CA SER A 32 10.78 0.09 -19.16
C SER A 32 9.60 0.93 -19.63
N THR A 33 8.42 0.72 -19.06
CA THR A 33 7.23 1.55 -19.37
C THR A 33 7.43 3.00 -18.97
N LEU A 34 8.01 3.25 -17.78
CA LEU A 34 8.30 4.60 -17.34
C LEU A 34 9.35 5.28 -18.23
N TYR A 35 10.31 4.52 -18.76
CA TYR A 35 11.31 5.03 -19.69
C TYR A 35 10.64 5.53 -20.97
N GLU A 36 9.83 4.69 -21.63
CA GLU A 36 9.10 5.08 -22.85
C GLU A 36 8.24 6.32 -22.63
N VAL A 37 7.49 6.36 -21.53
CA VAL A 37 6.63 7.50 -21.21
C VAL A 37 7.44 8.77 -20.96
N ARG A 38 8.60 8.67 -20.31
CA ARG A 38 9.49 9.82 -20.05
C ARG A 38 10.16 10.31 -21.33
N GLN A 39 10.70 9.42 -22.15
CA GLN A 39 11.35 9.81 -23.41
C GLN A 39 10.35 10.50 -24.33
N HIS A 40 9.14 9.95 -24.46
CA HIS A 40 8.08 10.59 -25.22
C HIS A 40 7.76 11.98 -24.66
N TYR A 41 7.56 12.11 -23.34
CA TYR A 41 7.29 13.40 -22.72
C TYR A 41 8.44 14.40 -22.89
N PHE A 42 9.69 13.99 -22.82
CA PHE A 42 10.84 14.89 -23.03
C PHE A 42 10.95 15.37 -24.47
N ASN A 43 10.60 14.52 -25.44
CA ASN A 43 10.73 14.84 -26.86
C ASN A 43 9.51 15.61 -27.40
N THR A 44 8.30 15.34 -26.91
CA THR A 44 7.05 15.88 -27.46
C THR A 44 6.31 16.80 -26.49
N SER A 45 6.67 16.82 -25.21
CA SER A 45 5.87 17.43 -24.12
C SER A 45 4.46 16.82 -23.96
N GLU A 46 4.19 15.68 -24.60
CA GLU A 46 2.90 14.98 -24.54
C GLU A 46 2.94 13.74 -23.63
N PHE A 47 1.75 13.29 -23.20
CA PHE A 47 1.63 12.08 -22.39
C PHE A 47 1.42 10.82 -23.24
N LEU A 48 2.38 9.90 -23.18
CA LEU A 48 2.25 8.56 -23.76
C LEU A 48 1.30 7.70 -22.90
N LYS A 49 0.05 7.54 -23.36
CA LYS A 49 -0.95 6.68 -22.72
C LYS A 49 -0.51 5.21 -22.70
N TYR A 50 -1.02 4.44 -21.74
CA TYR A 50 -0.66 3.04 -21.58
C TYR A 50 -0.92 2.20 -22.84
N THR A 51 -1.97 2.53 -23.60
CA THR A 51 -2.36 1.80 -24.83
C THR A 51 -1.25 1.87 -25.88
N LYS A 52 -0.64 3.05 -26.07
CA LYS A 52 0.49 3.23 -26.98
C LYS A 52 1.75 2.55 -26.44
N ALA A 53 2.08 2.75 -25.16
CA ALA A 53 3.22 2.10 -24.53
C ALA A 53 3.14 0.56 -24.59
N TYR A 54 1.93 0.00 -24.52
CA TYR A 54 1.68 -1.43 -24.68
C TYR A 54 2.14 -1.95 -26.05
N HIS A 55 1.80 -1.25 -27.14
CA HIS A 55 2.23 -1.68 -28.48
C HIS A 55 3.74 -1.69 -28.66
N ILE A 56 4.46 -0.79 -27.97
CA ILE A 56 5.93 -0.74 -27.95
C ILE A 56 6.49 -1.93 -27.17
N LEU A 57 5.95 -2.21 -25.98
CA LEU A 57 6.57 -3.12 -25.02
C LEU A 57 6.04 -4.56 -25.05
N LYS A 58 4.93 -4.84 -25.75
CA LYS A 58 4.28 -6.17 -25.76
C LYS A 58 5.20 -7.32 -26.21
N ASN A 59 6.22 -7.01 -27.01
CA ASN A 59 7.15 -8.00 -27.54
C ASN A 59 8.42 -8.18 -26.69
N THR A 60 8.61 -7.35 -25.67
CA THR A 60 9.76 -7.44 -24.76
C THR A 60 9.68 -8.68 -23.87
N GLU A 61 10.84 -9.19 -23.47
CA GLU A 61 10.97 -10.35 -22.59
C GLU A 61 10.16 -10.19 -21.29
N ASN A 62 10.31 -9.04 -20.62
CA ASN A 62 9.61 -8.75 -19.35
C ASN A 62 8.08 -8.83 -19.50
N TYR A 63 7.52 -8.39 -20.63
CA TYR A 63 6.10 -8.49 -20.89
C TYR A 63 5.68 -9.94 -21.17
N LYS A 64 6.43 -10.65 -22.02
CA LYS A 64 6.11 -12.03 -22.45
C LYS A 64 6.15 -13.05 -21.31
N LEU A 65 7.10 -12.89 -20.37
CA LEU A 65 7.26 -13.76 -19.21
C LEU A 65 6.21 -13.52 -18.11
N LEU A 66 5.58 -12.35 -18.09
CA LEU A 66 4.45 -12.09 -17.19
C LEU A 66 3.13 -12.58 -17.82
N PRO A 67 2.14 -12.98 -17.00
CA PRO A 67 0.76 -13.10 -17.47
C PRO A 67 0.29 -11.76 -18.04
N SER A 68 -0.40 -11.80 -19.19
CA SER A 68 -0.70 -10.60 -19.98
C SER A 68 -1.44 -9.51 -19.21
N GLN A 69 -2.46 -9.84 -18.40
CA GLN A 69 -3.13 -8.84 -17.59
C GLN A 69 -2.26 -8.33 -16.44
N VAL A 70 -1.43 -9.18 -15.82
CA VAL A 70 -0.51 -8.74 -14.76
C VAL A 70 0.47 -7.71 -15.32
N ALA A 71 1.03 -7.98 -16.50
CA ALA A 71 1.89 -7.05 -17.22
C ALA A 71 1.17 -5.72 -17.53
N GLN A 72 -0.05 -5.78 -18.07
CA GLN A 72 -0.85 -4.58 -18.35
C GLN A 72 -1.20 -3.79 -17.09
N GLN A 73 -1.49 -4.45 -15.96
CA GLN A 73 -1.73 -3.76 -14.70
C GLN A 73 -0.48 -3.00 -14.24
N THR A 74 0.70 -3.59 -14.35
CA THR A 74 1.97 -2.89 -14.09
C THR A 74 2.11 -1.63 -14.93
N MET A 75 1.81 -1.70 -16.24
CA MET A 75 1.85 -0.54 -17.14
C MET A 75 0.80 0.53 -16.76
N LYS A 76 -0.40 0.10 -16.36
CA LYS A 76 -1.47 1.00 -15.87
C LYS A 76 -1.08 1.71 -14.57
N VAL A 77 -0.28 1.09 -13.70
CA VAL A 77 0.26 1.75 -12.51
C VAL A 77 1.24 2.88 -12.90
N VAL A 78 2.05 2.69 -13.94
CA VAL A 78 2.90 3.77 -14.49
C VAL A 78 2.04 4.92 -15.01
N GLU A 79 1.01 4.63 -15.80
CA GLU A 79 0.08 5.64 -16.31
C GLU A 79 -0.57 6.44 -15.17
N ARG A 80 -1.09 5.77 -14.13
CA ARG A 80 -1.67 6.43 -12.96
C ARG A 80 -0.64 7.34 -12.26
N THR A 81 0.58 6.84 -12.09
CA THR A 81 1.67 7.59 -11.47
C THR A 81 2.02 8.86 -12.26
N MET A 82 2.10 8.76 -13.59
CA MET A 82 2.35 9.91 -14.46
C MET A 82 1.17 10.89 -14.51
N LYS A 83 -0.08 10.39 -14.56
CA LYS A 83 -1.29 11.22 -14.46
C LYS A 83 -1.30 12.05 -13.18
N SER A 84 -0.90 11.48 -12.04
CA SER A 84 -0.75 12.23 -10.78
C SER A 84 0.32 13.32 -10.88
N PHE A 85 1.46 13.04 -11.51
CA PHE A 85 2.51 14.04 -11.75
C PHE A 85 2.00 15.21 -12.60
N PHE A 86 1.31 14.94 -13.71
CA PHE A 86 0.70 16.00 -14.53
C PHE A 86 -0.40 16.76 -13.79
N GLY A 87 -1.15 16.07 -12.92
CA GLY A 87 -2.10 16.71 -12.01
C GLY A 87 -1.45 17.75 -11.12
N LEU A 88 -0.31 17.41 -10.49
CA LEU A 88 0.44 18.36 -9.68
C LEU A 88 0.96 19.55 -10.50
N LEU A 89 1.45 19.33 -11.72
CA LEU A 89 1.90 20.43 -12.59
C LEU A 89 0.77 21.41 -12.90
N ARG A 90 -0.44 20.89 -13.16
CA ARG A 90 -1.64 21.73 -13.38
C ARG A 90 -2.01 22.53 -12.13
N GLU A 91 -2.03 21.89 -10.96
CA GLU A 91 -2.35 22.60 -9.71
C GLU A 91 -1.29 23.65 -9.34
N LYS A 92 -0.02 23.40 -9.65
CA LYS A 92 1.04 24.40 -9.49
C LYS A 92 0.84 25.59 -10.43
N LYS A 93 0.48 25.35 -11.69
CA LYS A 93 0.17 26.42 -12.65
C LYS A 93 -1.03 27.28 -12.19
N LYS A 94 -2.02 26.68 -11.52
CA LYS A 94 -3.16 27.38 -10.93
C LYS A 94 -2.86 28.15 -9.64
N GLY A 95 -1.68 27.96 -9.04
CA GLY A 95 -1.34 28.54 -7.74
C GLY A 95 -1.79 27.72 -6.51
N ASN A 96 -2.48 26.59 -6.71
CA ASN A 96 -2.98 25.73 -5.62
C ASN A 96 -1.90 24.80 -5.03
N TYR A 97 -0.68 24.81 -5.59
CA TYR A 97 0.40 23.93 -5.16
C TYR A 97 1.76 24.64 -5.22
N ASN A 98 2.38 24.84 -4.06
CA ASN A 98 3.62 25.61 -3.91
C ASN A 98 4.89 24.74 -3.74
N LYS A 99 4.76 23.40 -3.65
CA LYS A 99 5.88 22.50 -3.41
C LYS A 99 6.65 22.16 -4.70
N PRO A 100 7.93 21.73 -4.59
CA PRO A 100 8.67 21.24 -5.75
C PRO A 100 8.06 19.93 -6.27
N ILE A 101 7.79 19.88 -7.57
CA ILE A 101 7.23 18.71 -8.24
C ILE A 101 8.38 17.92 -8.84
N LYS A 102 8.44 16.62 -8.54
CA LYS A 102 9.45 15.71 -9.07
C LYS A 102 8.78 14.70 -10.00
N ILE A 103 9.37 14.51 -11.18
CA ILE A 103 8.93 13.46 -12.10
C ILE A 103 9.08 12.08 -11.44
N PRO A 104 8.16 11.13 -11.70
CA PRO A 104 8.28 9.76 -11.22
C PRO A 104 9.65 9.15 -11.55
N ARG A 105 10.22 8.47 -10.54
CA ARG A 105 11.54 7.86 -10.62
C ARG A 105 11.44 6.39 -10.97
N TYR A 106 12.49 5.88 -11.62
CA TYR A 106 12.69 4.45 -11.77
C TYR A 106 12.82 3.78 -10.41
N LEU A 107 12.32 2.56 -10.32
CA LEU A 107 12.53 1.67 -9.18
C LEU A 107 13.99 1.18 -9.19
N ASN A 108 14.51 0.90 -8.00
CA ASN A 108 15.87 0.40 -7.81
C ASN A 108 16.15 -0.84 -8.69
N LYS A 109 17.39 -0.97 -9.20
CA LYS A 109 17.80 -2.10 -10.07
C LYS A 109 17.53 -3.47 -9.42
N GLU A 110 17.79 -3.61 -8.13
CA GLU A 110 17.51 -4.83 -7.35
C GLU A 110 16.11 -4.84 -6.70
N GLY A 111 15.31 -3.81 -6.99
CA GLY A 111 13.96 -3.67 -6.47
C GLY A 111 13.02 -4.75 -6.98
N LYS A 112 11.87 -4.82 -6.35
CA LYS A 112 10.75 -5.67 -6.75
C LYS A 112 9.49 -4.82 -6.80
N PHE A 113 8.54 -5.19 -7.63
CA PHE A 113 7.27 -4.48 -7.77
C PHE A 113 6.10 -5.42 -7.51
N VAL A 114 4.97 -4.83 -7.17
CA VAL A 114 3.74 -5.57 -6.87
C VAL A 114 3.27 -6.35 -8.12
N LEU A 115 2.66 -7.52 -7.87
CA LEU A 115 1.91 -8.27 -8.86
C LEU A 115 0.42 -8.04 -8.63
N LEU A 116 -0.31 -7.65 -9.66
CA LEU A 116 -1.75 -7.40 -9.60
C LEU A 116 -2.47 -8.43 -10.48
N TYR A 117 -3.16 -9.37 -9.85
CA TYR A 117 -3.97 -10.39 -10.53
C TYR A 117 -5.43 -9.96 -10.57
N THR A 118 -5.98 -9.86 -11.77
CA THR A 118 -7.41 -9.67 -12.03
C THR A 118 -8.14 -11.02 -12.14
N PRO A 119 -9.48 -11.08 -12.08
CA PRO A 119 -10.22 -12.35 -12.09
C PRO A 119 -9.91 -13.25 -13.29
N ALA A 120 -9.60 -12.65 -14.44
CA ALA A 120 -9.18 -13.38 -15.65
C ALA A 120 -7.92 -14.25 -15.48
N HIS A 121 -7.09 -14.00 -14.45
CA HIS A 121 -5.89 -14.79 -14.15
C HIS A 121 -5.93 -15.44 -12.76
N MET A 122 -7.13 -15.56 -12.21
CA MET A 122 -7.40 -16.24 -10.94
C MET A 122 -8.42 -17.35 -11.23
N ARG A 123 -8.00 -18.62 -11.13
CA ARG A 123 -8.90 -19.76 -11.27
C ARG A 123 -9.18 -20.36 -9.92
N TYR A 124 -10.45 -20.39 -9.52
CA TYR A 124 -10.86 -21.14 -8.33
C TYR A 124 -10.73 -22.64 -8.61
N ILE A 125 -9.99 -23.34 -7.75
CA ILE A 125 -9.85 -24.81 -7.81
C ILE A 125 -10.66 -25.50 -6.71
N SER A 126 -11.01 -24.75 -5.66
CA SER A 126 -11.93 -25.11 -4.59
C SER A 126 -12.57 -23.84 -4.03
N ASN A 127 -13.44 -23.97 -3.02
CA ASN A 127 -14.04 -22.82 -2.33
C ASN A 127 -13.01 -21.92 -1.61
N ASN A 128 -11.82 -22.42 -1.30
CA ASN A 128 -10.82 -21.73 -0.49
C ASN A 128 -9.44 -21.64 -1.16
N GLN A 129 -9.28 -22.02 -2.43
CA GLN A 129 -8.01 -21.98 -3.14
C GLN A 129 -8.15 -21.37 -4.53
N ILE A 130 -7.20 -20.48 -4.85
CA ILE A 130 -7.08 -19.83 -6.15
C ILE A 130 -5.75 -20.23 -6.77
N ARG A 131 -5.80 -20.84 -7.95
CA ARG A 131 -4.65 -21.00 -8.84
C ARG A 131 -4.41 -19.70 -9.59
N LEU A 132 -3.21 -19.14 -9.44
CA LEU A 132 -2.78 -17.97 -10.21
C LEU A 132 -2.20 -18.42 -11.55
N THR A 133 -2.52 -17.69 -12.62
CA THR A 133 -1.87 -17.92 -13.92
C THR A 133 -0.39 -17.56 -13.85
N VAL A 134 0.47 -18.49 -14.22
CA VAL A 134 1.92 -18.27 -14.38
C VAL A 134 2.33 -18.90 -15.71
N LYS A 135 3.33 -18.34 -16.38
CA LYS A 135 3.86 -18.92 -17.63
C LYS A 135 4.50 -20.28 -17.35
N LYS A 136 4.27 -21.25 -18.24
CA LYS A 136 4.77 -22.63 -18.12
C LYS A 136 6.29 -22.66 -17.92
N GLU A 137 7.01 -21.89 -18.72
CA GLU A 137 8.47 -21.73 -18.65
C GLU A 137 8.97 -21.35 -17.24
N LEU A 138 8.27 -20.43 -16.56
CA LEU A 138 8.63 -20.01 -15.20
C LEU A 138 8.24 -21.07 -14.16
N LEU A 139 7.14 -21.79 -14.35
CA LEU A 139 6.76 -22.89 -13.47
C LEU A 139 7.80 -24.02 -13.52
N GLU A 140 8.19 -24.43 -14.72
CA GLU A 140 9.21 -25.47 -14.97
C GLU A 140 10.57 -25.06 -14.40
N LYS A 141 11.01 -23.82 -14.65
CA LYS A 141 12.27 -23.27 -14.09
C LYS A 141 12.35 -23.39 -12.56
N HIS A 142 11.22 -23.27 -11.86
CA HIS A 142 11.15 -23.36 -10.40
C HIS A 142 10.69 -24.74 -9.90
N ASN A 143 10.61 -25.75 -10.76
CA ASN A 143 10.13 -27.10 -10.42
C ASN A 143 8.74 -27.10 -9.78
N LEU A 144 7.83 -26.29 -10.32
CA LEU A 144 6.44 -26.16 -9.86
C LEU A 144 5.48 -26.54 -10.97
N LYS A 145 4.36 -27.17 -10.61
CA LYS A 145 3.24 -27.41 -11.55
C LYS A 145 2.27 -26.23 -11.60
N GLU A 146 2.11 -25.54 -10.47
CA GLU A 146 1.14 -24.46 -10.30
C GLU A 146 1.53 -23.54 -9.13
N LEU A 147 0.87 -22.39 -9.05
CA LEU A 147 0.94 -21.48 -7.90
C LEU A 147 -0.45 -21.32 -7.31
N ILE A 148 -0.67 -21.89 -6.12
CA ILE A 148 -1.96 -21.85 -5.42
C ILE A 148 -1.87 -20.88 -4.22
N ILE A 149 -2.90 -20.06 -4.06
CA ILE A 149 -3.07 -19.16 -2.93
C ILE A 149 -4.33 -19.54 -2.15
N THR A 150 -4.19 -19.76 -0.85
CA THR A 150 -5.32 -20.03 0.05
C THR A 150 -6.06 -18.74 0.40
N ILE A 151 -7.37 -18.77 0.24
CA ILE A 151 -8.30 -17.71 0.61
C ILE A 151 -8.51 -17.74 2.14
N PRO A 152 -8.42 -16.60 2.83
CA PRO A 152 -8.72 -16.50 4.26
C PRO A 152 -10.17 -16.90 4.58
N LYS A 153 -10.36 -17.63 5.68
CA LYS A 153 -11.66 -18.21 6.08
C LYS A 153 -12.82 -17.21 6.06
N HIS A 154 -12.60 -15.98 6.56
CA HIS A 154 -13.64 -14.94 6.66
C HIS A 154 -14.04 -14.29 5.34
N ILE A 155 -13.34 -14.59 4.23
CA ILE A 155 -13.70 -14.08 2.90
C ILE A 155 -14.03 -15.20 1.90
N ILE A 156 -14.12 -16.45 2.34
CA ILE A 156 -14.61 -17.55 1.51
C ILE A 156 -16.03 -17.21 1.02
N GLY A 157 -16.30 -17.47 -0.26
CA GLY A 157 -17.57 -17.13 -0.92
C GLY A 157 -17.72 -15.66 -1.34
N LYS A 158 -16.80 -14.77 -0.96
CA LYS A 158 -16.81 -13.38 -1.45
C LYS A 158 -16.23 -13.29 -2.86
N THR A 159 -16.78 -12.40 -3.69
CA THR A 159 -16.27 -12.14 -5.03
C THR A 159 -14.97 -11.34 -4.96
N ILE A 160 -13.83 -12.02 -5.17
CA ILE A 160 -12.52 -11.38 -5.23
C ILE A 160 -12.35 -10.72 -6.60
N LYS A 161 -12.09 -9.43 -6.60
CA LYS A 161 -11.94 -8.58 -7.80
C LYS A 161 -10.49 -8.29 -8.13
N GLU A 162 -9.59 -8.39 -7.16
CA GLU A 162 -8.17 -8.26 -7.39
C GLU A 162 -7.38 -8.97 -6.28
N LEU A 163 -6.27 -9.62 -6.64
CA LEU A 163 -5.30 -10.16 -5.71
C LEU A 163 -3.94 -9.50 -5.96
N ARG A 164 -3.40 -8.85 -4.93
CA ARG A 164 -2.08 -8.22 -5.00
C ARG A 164 -1.05 -9.02 -4.23
N ILE A 165 0.10 -9.27 -4.82
CA ILE A 165 1.26 -9.80 -4.10
C ILE A 165 2.32 -8.70 -4.01
N ASN A 166 2.58 -8.24 -2.79
CA ASN A 166 3.51 -7.17 -2.48
C ASN A 166 4.82 -7.72 -1.91
N PRO A 167 5.97 -7.46 -2.55
CA PRO A 167 7.26 -7.85 -2.02
C PRO A 167 7.73 -6.89 -0.92
N LEU A 168 7.84 -7.36 0.32
CA LEU A 168 8.30 -6.59 1.47
C LEU A 168 9.65 -7.13 1.97
N GLY A 169 10.69 -6.95 1.16
CA GLY A 169 12.05 -7.38 1.45
C GLY A 169 12.17 -8.89 1.63
N GLN A 170 11.94 -9.35 2.87
CA GLN A 170 12.10 -10.72 3.33
C GLN A 170 10.82 -11.57 3.27
N PHE A 171 9.66 -10.96 3.09
CA PHE A 171 8.39 -11.69 3.03
C PHE A 171 7.50 -11.11 1.94
N LEU A 172 6.54 -11.92 1.53
CA LEU A 172 5.50 -11.54 0.60
C LEU A 172 4.23 -11.27 1.38
N LYS A 173 3.51 -10.22 0.98
CA LYS A 173 2.19 -9.91 1.51
C LYS A 173 1.18 -10.13 0.40
N VAL A 174 0.09 -10.83 0.70
CA VAL A 174 -1.04 -10.96 -0.21
C VAL A 174 -2.17 -10.07 0.26
N GLU A 175 -2.78 -9.34 -0.67
CA GLU A 175 -3.94 -8.49 -0.42
C GLU A 175 -5.07 -8.97 -1.33
N PHE A 176 -6.19 -9.35 -0.73
CA PHE A 176 -7.40 -9.75 -1.44
C PHE A 176 -8.36 -8.58 -1.42
N ILE A 177 -8.68 -8.04 -2.61
CA ILE A 177 -9.68 -6.99 -2.79
C ILE A 177 -10.96 -7.65 -3.27
N TYR A 178 -12.05 -7.51 -2.50
CA TYR A 178 -13.30 -8.21 -2.75
C TYR A 178 -14.51 -7.30 -2.56
N LEU A 179 -15.61 -7.67 -3.21
CA LEU A 179 -16.89 -6.99 -3.03
C LEU A 179 -17.49 -7.34 -1.67
N ASN A 180 -17.99 -6.31 -0.99
CA ASN A 180 -18.83 -6.48 0.18
C ASN A 180 -20.10 -5.64 0.05
N ASN A 181 -21.19 -6.17 0.62
CA ASN A 181 -22.47 -5.48 0.64
C ASN A 181 -22.42 -4.36 1.68
N GLU A 182 -22.77 -3.14 1.27
CA GLU A 182 -22.85 -1.98 2.16
C GLU A 182 -23.98 -2.10 3.19
N ASN A 183 -24.99 -2.91 2.89
CA ASN A 183 -26.08 -3.19 3.83
C ASN A 183 -25.64 -4.03 5.04
N ASN A 184 -24.42 -4.56 5.05
CA ASN A 184 -23.88 -5.29 6.20
C ASN A 184 -23.39 -4.37 7.32
N TYR A 185 -23.43 -3.05 7.14
CA TYR A 185 -22.97 -2.08 8.13
C TYR A 185 -24.13 -1.32 8.74
N PRO A 186 -24.08 -1.01 10.05
CA PRO A 186 -25.06 -0.16 10.68
C PRO A 186 -25.08 1.21 10.00
N LYS A 187 -26.28 1.69 9.72
CA LYS A 187 -26.50 2.99 9.08
C LYS A 187 -27.04 3.95 10.11
N VAL A 188 -26.39 5.10 10.21
CA VAL A 188 -26.87 6.24 11.00
C VAL A 188 -27.65 7.15 10.05
N THR A 189 -28.89 7.49 10.40
CA THR A 189 -29.69 8.43 9.61
C THR A 189 -29.11 9.84 9.74
N LYS A 190 -29.16 10.61 8.67
CA LYS A 190 -28.63 11.99 8.68
C LYS A 190 -29.39 12.82 9.70
N ASN A 191 -28.66 13.44 10.62
CA ASN A 191 -29.20 14.22 11.73
C ASN A 191 -28.27 15.40 12.06
N LYS A 192 -28.59 16.15 13.14
CA LYS A 192 -27.80 17.29 13.60
C LYS A 192 -26.69 16.89 14.59
N ASN A 193 -26.55 15.61 14.92
CA ASN A 193 -25.55 15.13 15.86
C ASN A 193 -24.19 15.08 15.19
N ILE A 194 -23.22 15.73 15.82
CA ILE A 194 -21.88 15.96 15.29
C ILE A 194 -20.86 15.49 16.32
N LEU A 195 -19.82 14.83 15.84
CA LEU A 195 -18.59 14.58 16.58
C LEU A 195 -17.47 15.43 15.98
N SER A 196 -16.88 16.29 16.80
CA SER A 196 -15.67 17.03 16.46
C SER A 196 -14.45 16.33 17.06
N ILE A 197 -13.41 16.13 16.26
CA ILE A 197 -12.18 15.44 16.63
C ILE A 197 -10.99 16.37 16.40
N ASP A 198 -10.25 16.68 17.46
CA ASP A 198 -8.92 17.26 17.36
C ASP A 198 -7.86 16.17 17.48
N LEU A 199 -6.82 16.22 16.64
CA LEU A 199 -5.82 15.17 16.51
C LEU A 199 -4.46 15.66 17.04
N GLY A 200 -3.86 14.89 17.95
CA GLY A 200 -2.62 15.24 18.63
C GLY A 200 -1.63 14.07 18.75
N ILE A 201 -0.62 14.26 19.61
CA ILE A 201 0.44 13.25 19.85
C ILE A 201 0.24 12.57 21.22
N ASP A 202 0.19 13.36 22.30
CA ASP A 202 0.01 12.82 23.65
C ASP A 202 -1.47 12.51 23.92
N ASN A 203 -2.36 13.43 23.57
CA ASN A 203 -3.77 13.13 23.34
C ASN A 203 -3.91 12.81 21.86
N LEU A 204 -3.98 11.53 21.51
CA LEU A 204 -4.03 11.09 20.11
C LEU A 204 -5.22 11.69 19.39
N CYS A 205 -6.38 11.63 20.05
CA CYS A 205 -7.54 12.39 19.65
C CYS A 205 -8.35 12.86 20.85
N THR A 206 -8.79 14.10 20.78
CA THR A 206 -9.74 14.70 21.69
C THR A 206 -11.06 14.85 20.95
N MET A 207 -12.12 14.30 21.52
CA MET A 207 -13.42 14.16 20.90
C MET A 207 -14.46 14.92 21.72
N ILE A 208 -15.27 15.75 21.07
CA ILE A 208 -16.43 16.40 21.68
C ILE A 208 -17.64 16.27 20.75
N ASN A 209 -18.82 16.04 21.33
CA ASN A 209 -20.05 15.90 20.58
C ASN A 209 -21.14 16.81 21.19
N ASN A 210 -22.20 17.05 20.43
CA ASN A 210 -23.36 17.86 20.86
C ASN A 210 -24.53 17.04 21.43
N VAL A 211 -24.32 15.76 21.74
CA VAL A 211 -25.36 14.85 22.29
C VAL A 211 -25.28 14.81 23.81
N ASN A 212 -24.10 14.53 24.36
CA ASN A 212 -23.85 14.44 25.80
C ASN A 212 -22.86 15.50 26.31
N ASN A 213 -22.24 16.28 25.41
CA ASN A 213 -21.22 17.31 25.72
C ASN A 213 -20.04 16.82 26.59
N GLN A 214 -19.80 15.50 26.66
CA GLN A 214 -18.69 14.95 27.43
C GLN A 214 -17.44 14.79 26.53
N PRO A 215 -16.30 15.40 26.90
CA PRO A 215 -15.07 15.22 26.16
C PRO A 215 -14.51 13.81 26.38
N ILE A 216 -14.10 13.17 25.29
CA ILE A 216 -13.41 11.87 25.32
C ILE A 216 -11.98 12.07 24.81
N ILE A 217 -11.02 11.55 25.55
CA ILE A 217 -9.60 11.62 25.17
C ILE A 217 -9.09 10.21 24.94
N ILE A 218 -8.49 9.97 23.77
CA ILE A 218 -7.77 8.75 23.48
C ILE A 218 -6.28 9.03 23.68
N ASP A 219 -5.65 8.30 24.60
CA ASP A 219 -4.23 8.46 24.92
C ASP A 219 -3.32 8.00 23.77
N GLY A 220 -2.39 8.86 23.38
CA GLY A 220 -1.36 8.61 22.36
C GLY A 220 0.03 8.35 22.93
N ARG A 221 0.25 8.53 24.24
CA ARG A 221 1.55 8.35 24.91
C ARG A 221 2.11 6.94 24.73
N GLU A 222 1.24 5.93 24.66
CA GLU A 222 1.64 4.55 24.40
C GLU A 222 2.24 4.39 22.99
N ILE A 223 1.62 4.99 21.96
CA ILE A 223 2.14 4.99 20.57
C ILE A 223 3.47 5.74 20.52
N LYS A 224 3.57 6.89 21.20
CA LYS A 224 4.79 7.69 21.32
C LYS A 224 5.93 6.88 21.96
N SER A 225 5.66 6.17 23.05
CA SER A 225 6.64 5.32 23.74
C SER A 225 7.16 4.19 22.84
N ILE A 226 6.26 3.54 22.08
CA ILE A 226 6.64 2.52 21.09
C ILE A 226 7.51 3.12 19.98
N ASN A 227 7.17 4.32 19.48
CA ASN A 227 7.98 5.02 18.48
C ASN A 227 9.38 5.34 19.01
N ARG A 228 9.48 5.78 20.25
CA ARG A 228 10.75 6.09 20.92
C ARG A 228 11.63 4.84 21.04
N LEU A 229 11.07 3.72 21.50
CA LEU A 229 11.80 2.45 21.56
C LEU A 229 12.27 1.98 20.17
N PHE A 230 11.40 2.14 19.16
CA PHE A 230 11.74 1.88 17.77
C PHE A 230 12.94 2.73 17.31
N ASN A 231 12.92 4.04 17.54
CA ASN A 231 14.00 4.95 17.17
C ASN A 231 15.32 4.60 17.88
N LYS A 232 15.28 4.31 19.19
CA LYS A 232 16.45 3.86 19.96
C LYS A 232 17.08 2.61 19.36
N ASN A 233 16.26 1.61 19.04
CA ASN A 233 16.72 0.37 18.41
C ASN A 233 17.24 0.58 16.99
N LEU A 234 16.58 1.45 16.21
CA LEU A 234 16.99 1.79 14.85
C LEU A 234 18.37 2.45 14.84
N SER A 235 18.60 3.43 15.72
CA SER A 235 19.90 4.11 15.86
C SER A 235 21.01 3.12 16.21
N LYS A 236 20.79 2.27 17.24
CA LYS A 236 21.72 1.20 17.63
C LYS A 236 22.08 0.28 16.46
N TYR A 237 21.07 -0.24 15.75
CA TYR A 237 21.30 -1.17 14.65
C TYR A 237 21.93 -0.53 13.41
N LYS A 238 21.60 0.73 13.11
CA LYS A 238 22.27 1.49 12.04
C LYS A 238 23.74 1.73 12.37
N SER A 239 24.07 2.11 13.60
CA SER A 239 25.44 2.31 14.05
C SER A 239 26.28 1.03 13.92
N ILE A 240 25.77 -0.10 14.43
CA ILE A 240 26.43 -1.40 14.30
C ILE A 240 26.60 -1.79 12.83
N SER A 241 25.55 -1.64 12.02
CA SER A 241 25.57 -2.01 10.60
C SER A 241 26.56 -1.18 9.79
N LYS A 242 26.70 0.11 10.10
CA LYS A 242 27.67 1.00 9.46
C LYS A 242 29.09 0.61 9.84
N LYS A 243 29.35 0.29 11.11
CA LYS A 243 30.69 -0.15 11.57
C LYS A 243 31.13 -1.50 10.99
N VAL A 244 30.22 -2.47 10.91
CA VAL A 244 30.57 -3.86 10.53
C VAL A 244 30.51 -4.09 9.02
N ASN A 245 29.53 -3.51 8.33
CA ASN A 245 29.23 -3.86 6.94
C ASN A 245 29.19 -2.64 5.99
N ASP A 246 29.51 -1.45 6.49
CA ASP A 246 29.36 -0.16 5.80
C ASP A 246 27.96 0.07 5.18
N ARG A 247 26.92 -0.50 5.80
CA ARG A 247 25.54 -0.47 5.27
C ARG A 247 24.58 0.25 6.22
N TYR A 248 23.66 1.02 5.64
CA TYR A 248 22.58 1.70 6.40
C TYR A 248 21.29 0.86 6.55
N SER A 249 21.18 -0.25 5.82
CA SER A 249 20.02 -1.14 5.88
C SER A 249 20.44 -2.60 6.00
N THR A 250 19.69 -3.36 6.80
CA THR A 250 19.87 -4.79 7.01
C THR A 250 18.52 -5.48 7.16
N LYS A 251 18.50 -6.80 6.99
CA LYS A 251 17.32 -7.64 7.28
C LYS A 251 16.75 -7.39 8.69
N LYS A 252 17.59 -7.10 9.67
CA LYS A 252 17.15 -6.80 11.05
C LYS A 252 16.45 -5.44 11.14
N ILE A 253 16.99 -4.43 10.45
CA ILE A 253 16.39 -3.10 10.35
C ILE A 253 15.04 -3.16 9.63
N ASP A 254 14.94 -3.91 8.52
CA ASP A 254 13.68 -4.07 7.79
C ASP A 254 12.59 -4.72 8.65
N ARG A 255 12.95 -5.75 9.44
CA ARG A 255 12.02 -6.39 10.39
C ARG A 255 11.56 -5.41 11.47
N LEU A 256 12.45 -4.53 11.93
CA LEU A 256 12.12 -3.51 12.92
C LEU A 256 11.09 -2.52 12.36
N TYR A 257 11.27 -2.03 11.13
CA TYR A 257 10.28 -1.19 10.45
C TYR A 257 8.95 -1.91 10.27
N TYR A 258 8.98 -3.16 9.82
CA TYR A 258 7.76 -3.95 9.64
C TYR A 258 6.98 -4.12 10.95
N LYS A 259 7.66 -4.50 12.03
CA LYS A 259 7.04 -4.65 13.36
C LYS A 259 6.39 -3.34 13.79
N ARG A 260 7.12 -2.22 13.72
CA ARG A 260 6.60 -0.90 14.10
C ARG A 260 5.38 -0.52 13.26
N ASN A 261 5.45 -0.68 11.95
CA ASN A 261 4.35 -0.33 11.05
C ASN A 261 3.09 -1.18 11.31
N ASN A 262 3.24 -2.46 11.63
CA ASN A 262 2.10 -3.32 11.99
C ASN A 262 1.47 -2.91 13.32
N VAL A 263 2.28 -2.64 14.35
CA VAL A 263 1.79 -2.18 15.65
C VAL A 263 1.04 -0.86 15.50
N PHE A 264 1.58 0.08 14.73
CA PHE A 264 0.94 1.38 14.48
C PHE A 264 -0.38 1.17 13.76
N LYS A 265 -0.36 0.40 12.65
CA LYS A 265 -1.55 0.12 11.86
C LYS A 265 -2.67 -0.50 12.70
N ASP A 266 -2.36 -1.50 13.53
CA ASP A 266 -3.32 -2.13 14.44
C ASP A 266 -3.94 -1.11 15.41
N LYS A 267 -3.10 -0.31 16.09
CA LYS A 267 -3.57 0.71 17.03
C LYS A 267 -4.46 1.75 16.38
N PHE A 268 -4.03 2.33 15.26
CA PHE A 268 -4.84 3.33 14.55
C PHE A 268 -6.16 2.77 14.03
N HIS A 269 -6.21 1.50 13.61
CA HIS A 269 -7.46 0.85 13.25
C HIS A 269 -8.37 0.61 14.45
N LYS A 270 -7.85 0.21 15.61
CA LYS A 270 -8.64 0.09 16.85
C LYS A 270 -9.22 1.42 17.28
N VAL A 271 -8.45 2.49 17.20
CA VAL A 271 -8.90 3.86 17.47
C VAL A 271 -10.00 4.28 16.51
N SER A 272 -9.80 4.08 15.20
CA SER A 272 -10.82 4.40 14.20
C SER A 272 -12.11 3.59 14.41
N ASN A 273 -11.98 2.30 14.72
CA ASN A 273 -13.12 1.43 15.00
C ASN A 273 -13.88 1.87 16.25
N TYR A 274 -13.17 2.23 17.32
CA TYR A 274 -13.77 2.78 18.53
C TYR A 274 -14.55 4.06 18.23
N ILE A 275 -13.97 5.01 17.48
CA ILE A 275 -14.63 6.26 17.10
C ILE A 275 -15.91 5.98 16.30
N ILE A 276 -15.86 5.07 15.32
CA ILE A 276 -17.02 4.75 14.49
C ILE A 276 -18.12 4.06 15.32
N ASN A 277 -17.77 3.12 16.18
CA ASN A 277 -18.73 2.49 17.09
C ASN A 277 -19.36 3.51 18.03
N TYR A 278 -18.56 4.41 18.60
CA TYR A 278 -19.07 5.52 19.41
C TYR A 278 -20.08 6.38 18.64
N CYS A 279 -19.81 6.70 17.37
CA CYS A 279 -20.74 7.44 16.53
C CYS A 279 -22.04 6.66 16.28
N ILE A 280 -21.96 5.35 16.06
CA ILE A 280 -23.15 4.50 15.86
C ILE A 280 -24.00 4.48 17.13
N ASP A 281 -23.37 4.22 18.28
CA ASP A 281 -24.05 4.09 19.58
C ASP A 281 -24.73 5.41 20.02
N ASN A 282 -24.15 6.56 19.64
CA ASN A 282 -24.69 7.89 19.97
C ASN A 282 -25.48 8.53 18.81
N ASN A 283 -25.80 7.77 17.76
CA ASN A 283 -26.54 8.24 16.58
C ASN A 283 -25.92 9.53 16.00
N ILE A 284 -24.59 9.57 15.82
CA ILE A 284 -23.84 10.71 15.28
C ILE A 284 -23.66 10.50 13.77
N SER A 285 -24.23 11.41 12.97
CA SER A 285 -24.23 11.28 11.51
C SER A 285 -23.11 12.06 10.81
N LYS A 286 -22.45 12.99 11.51
CA LYS A 286 -21.39 13.83 10.95
C LYS A 286 -20.17 13.86 11.84
N VAL A 287 -19.01 13.49 11.27
CA VAL A 287 -17.70 13.60 11.93
C VAL A 287 -16.94 14.75 11.31
N ILE A 288 -16.48 15.69 12.13
CA ILE A 288 -15.63 16.82 11.76
C ILE A 288 -14.25 16.55 12.36
N ILE A 289 -13.22 16.55 11.54
CA ILE A 289 -11.84 16.32 11.99
C ILE A 289 -11.05 17.61 11.76
N GLY A 290 -10.37 18.07 12.81
CA GLY A 290 -9.46 19.20 12.75
C GLY A 290 -8.40 18.98 11.68
N TYR A 291 -8.27 19.95 10.77
CA TYR A 291 -7.26 19.94 9.71
C TYR A 291 -6.30 21.11 9.94
N ASN A 292 -5.07 20.79 10.35
CA ASN A 292 -4.00 21.77 10.44
C ASN A 292 -3.18 21.73 9.15
N GLN A 293 -3.19 22.84 8.42
CA GLN A 293 -2.36 22.99 7.23
C GLN A 293 -0.89 22.82 7.64
N GLU A 294 -0.16 21.96 6.93
CA GLU A 294 1.27 21.70 7.16
C GLU A 294 1.68 20.97 8.46
N TRP A 295 0.81 20.11 9.02
CA TRP A 295 0.97 19.27 10.23
C TRP A 295 2.35 18.68 10.61
N LYS A 296 3.33 18.67 9.71
CA LYS A 296 4.66 18.07 9.87
C LYS A 296 5.84 19.04 9.67
N GLN A 297 5.59 20.32 9.41
CA GLN A 297 6.67 21.31 9.28
C GLN A 297 7.03 21.86 10.66
N ASN A 298 8.33 21.92 10.97
CA ASN A 298 8.87 22.51 12.20
C ASN A 298 8.42 21.87 13.52
N ILE A 299 8.21 20.55 13.56
CA ILE A 299 8.08 19.85 14.85
C ILE A 299 9.39 20.07 15.63
N ASN A 300 9.32 20.70 16.80
CA ASN A 300 10.46 20.80 17.70
C ASN A 300 10.78 19.40 18.23
N ILE A 301 11.76 18.77 17.61
CA ILE A 301 12.16 17.38 17.88
C ILE A 301 13.11 17.29 19.08
N GLY A 302 13.50 18.41 19.69
CA GLY A 302 14.51 18.46 20.75
C GLY A 302 15.94 18.21 20.25
N LYS A 303 16.95 18.54 21.06
CA LYS A 303 18.38 18.47 20.69
C LYS A 303 18.92 17.04 20.53
N THR A 304 18.24 16.04 21.07
CA THR A 304 18.73 14.64 21.12
C THR A 304 17.71 13.70 20.48
N ASN A 305 17.93 13.38 19.21
CA ASN A 305 17.27 12.29 18.50
C ASN A 305 18.29 11.51 17.67
#